data_AF-A0A1I0RDA6-F1
#
_entry.id   AF-A0A1I0RDA6-F1
#
_cell.length_a   1.000
_cell.length_b   1.000
_cell.length_c   1.000
_cell.angle_alpha   90.00
_cell.angle_beta   90.00
_cell.angle_gamma   90.00
#
_symmetry.space_group_name_H-M   'P 1'
#
loop_
_entity.id
_entity.type
_entity.pdbx_description
1 polymer ?
#
loop_
_entity_poly.entity_id
_entity_poly.type
_entity_poly.pdbx_seq_one_letter_code
_entity_poly.pdbx_strand_id
1 'polypeptide(L)' 'MKRVLIMLGAVALFGCGAAGEPIRPTANLGLSIGSGGVTPTASVGATNGPVSINVGL' A
#
# COMPACT_ATOMS: atom_id res chain seq x y z
N MET A 1 21.61 -15.73 -10.95
CA MET A 1 20.81 -14.61 -11.47
C MET A 1 19.38 -14.55 -10.89
N LYS A 2 18.49 -15.52 -11.20
CA LYS A 2 17.06 -15.47 -10.82
C LYS A 2 16.77 -15.43 -9.31
N ARG A 3 17.58 -16.13 -8.50
CA ARG A 3 17.41 -16.17 -7.02
C ARG A 3 17.66 -14.82 -6.35
N VAL A 4 18.58 -14.01 -6.89
CA VAL A 4 18.90 -12.67 -6.39
C VAL A 4 17.73 -11.72 -6.64
N LEU A 5 17.10 -11.80 -7.81
CA LEU A 5 15.91 -11.01 -8.15
C LEU A 5 14.71 -11.33 -7.25
N ILE A 6 14.51 -12.61 -6.90
CA ILE A 6 13.44 -13.03 -5.98
C ILE A 6 13.68 -12.48 -4.57
N MET A 7 14.94 -12.52 -4.09
CA MET A 7 15.29 -11.99 -2.77
C MET A 7 15.16 -10.45 -2.72
N LEU A 8 15.52 -9.74 -3.79
CA LEU A 8 15.30 -8.29 -3.91
C LEU A 8 13.81 -7.93 -3.89
N GLY A 9 12.97 -8.73 -4.55
CA GLY A 9 11.51 -8.56 -4.51
C GLY A 9 10.92 -8.83 -3.13
N ALA A 10 11.43 -9.84 -2.41
CA ALA A 10 10.97 -10.15 -1.06
C ALA A 10 11.26 -9.00 -0.07
N VAL A 11 12.44 -8.38 -0.13
CA VAL A 11 12.79 -7.21 0.71
C VAL A 11 11.90 -6.00 0.42
N ALA A 12 11.50 -5.80 -0.83
CA ALA A 12 10.56 -4.74 -1.19
C ALA A 12 9.16 -4.92 -0.56
N LEU A 13 8.73 -6.16 -0.29
CA LEU A 13 7.46 -6.44 0.40
C LEU A 13 7.54 -6.20 1.92
N PHE A 14 8.69 -6.43 2.56
CA PHE A 14 8.88 -6.14 4.00
C PHE A 14 8.89 -4.63 4.32
N GLY A 15 8.95 -3.76 3.30
CA GLY A 15 8.74 -2.31 3.44
C GLY A 15 7.27 -1.89 3.61
N CYS A 16 6.30 -2.81 3.45
CA CYS A 16 4.88 -2.55 3.65
C CYS A 16 4.50 -2.53 5.15
N GLY A 17 5.21 -1.71 5.93
CA GLY A 17 4.93 -1.52 7.35
C GLY A 17 6.15 -1.53 8.24
N ALA A 18 7.25 -0.90 7.83
CA ALA A 18 8.25 -0.42 8.78
C ALA A 18 7.56 0.59 9.71
N ALA A 19 6.95 0.06 10.77
CA ALA A 19 6.26 0.79 11.81
C ALA A 19 7.32 1.53 12.66
N GLY A 20 7.88 2.59 12.09
CA GLY A 20 8.72 3.56 12.77
C GLY A 20 7.93 4.85 12.97
N GLU A 21 7.85 5.29 14.23
CA GLU A 21 7.53 6.66 14.69
C GLU A 21 6.15 7.24 14.25
N PRO A 22 5.67 8.43 14.71
CA PRO A 22 4.24 8.71 14.93
C PRO A 22 3.35 8.73 13.68
N ILE A 23 3.96 8.66 12.49
CA ILE A 23 3.31 8.66 11.19
C ILE A 23 3.00 7.22 10.81
N ARG A 24 1.74 6.84 10.87
CA ARG A 24 1.25 5.52 10.47
C ARG A 24 0.88 5.55 8.99
N PRO A 25 1.71 5.00 8.08
CA PRO A 25 1.33 4.89 6.68
C PRO A 25 0.18 3.89 6.53
N THR A 26 -0.79 4.24 5.69
CA THR A 26 -1.93 3.40 5.33
C THR A 26 -1.92 3.21 3.82
N ALA A 27 -1.95 1.98 3.35
CA ALA A 27 -2.13 1.67 1.94
C ALA A 27 -3.35 0.77 1.79
N ASN A 28 -4.27 1.14 0.91
CA ASN A 28 -5.49 0.40 0.64
C ASN A 28 -5.55 0.06 -0.84
N LEU A 29 -5.75 -1.21 -1.14
CA LEU A 29 -5.93 -1.71 -2.50
C LEU A 29 -7.29 -2.40 -2.56
N GLY A 30 -8.11 -2.05 -3.54
CA GLY A 30 -9.45 -2.56 -3.71
C GLY A 30 -9.75 -2.88 -5.17
N LEU A 31 -10.76 -3.71 -5.38
CA LEU A 31 -11.33 -4.00 -6.69
C LEU A 31 -12.84 -3.86 -6.56
N SER A 32 -13.44 -2.93 -7.29
CA SER A 32 -14.89 -2.79 -7.38
C SER A 32 -15.40 -3.59 -8.57
N ILE A 33 -16.37 -4.47 -8.36
CA ILE A 33 -16.94 -5.34 -9.40
C ILE A 33 -18.42 -5.01 -9.52
N GLY A 34 -18.85 -4.59 -10.70
CA GLY A 34 -20.24 -4.25 -10.98
C GLY A 34 -20.64 -4.59 -12.40
N SER A 35 -21.87 -4.22 -12.78
CA SER A 35 -22.39 -4.42 -14.15
C SER A 35 -21.56 -3.73 -15.24
N GLY A 36 -20.74 -2.72 -14.87
CA GLY A 36 -19.80 -2.03 -15.75
C GLY A 36 -18.38 -2.63 -15.80
N GLY A 37 -18.13 -3.78 -15.16
CA GLY A 37 -16.83 -4.45 -15.15
C GLY A 37 -16.08 -4.34 -13.81
N VAL A 38 -14.76 -4.51 -13.87
CA VAL A 38 -13.86 -4.47 -12.71
C VAL A 38 -13.04 -3.19 -12.73
N THR A 39 -13.14 -2.40 -11.67
CA THR A 39 -12.36 -1.17 -11.47
C THR A 39 -11.41 -1.36 -10.31
N PRO A 40 -10.08 -1.39 -10.54
CA PRO A 40 -9.12 -1.36 -9.45
C PRO A 40 -9.17 0.01 -8.77
N THR A 41 -9.13 0.02 -7.44
CA THR A 41 -8.98 1.21 -6.62
C THR A 41 -7.71 1.08 -5.81
N ALA A 42 -6.99 2.18 -5.65
CA ALA A 42 -5.79 2.23 -4.83
C ALA A 42 -5.76 3.55 -4.08
N SER A 43 -5.50 3.51 -2.78
CA SER A 43 -5.25 4.71 -2.00
C SER A 43 -4.06 4.55 -1.08
N VAL A 44 -3.36 5.64 -0.88
CA VAL A 44 -2.22 5.75 0.04
C VAL A 44 -2.48 6.92 0.97
N GLY A 45 -2.07 6.76 2.21
CA GLY A 45 -2.30 7.74 3.25
C GLY A 45 -1.31 7.61 4.39
N ALA A 46 -1.40 8.56 5.30
CA ALA A 46 -0.58 8.63 6.49
C ALA A 46 -1.38 9.26 7.62
N THR A 47 -1.26 8.69 8.82
CA THR A 47 -1.95 9.18 10.03
C THR A 47 -0.96 9.58 11.10
N ASN A 48 -1.10 10.79 11.63
CA ASN A 48 -0.29 11.37 12.70
C ASN A 48 -1.20 11.77 13.87
N GLY A 49 -1.39 10.86 14.83
CA GLY A 49 -2.34 11.06 15.92
C GLY A 49 -3.76 11.32 15.37
N PRO A 50 -4.36 12.52 15.57
CA PRO A 50 -5.69 12.85 15.07
C PRO A 50 -5.73 13.31 13.60
N VAL A 51 -4.58 13.54 12.95
CA VAL A 51 -4.52 14.06 11.58
C VAL A 51 -4.26 12.92 10.59
N SER A 52 -5.19 12.70 9.66
CA SER A 52 -5.05 11.71 8.58
C SER A 52 -5.11 12.37 7.21
N ILE A 53 -4.19 12.03 6.32
CA ILE A 53 -4.21 12.42 4.91
C ILE A 53 -4.27 11.15 4.06
N ASN A 54 -5.19 11.12 3.08
CA ASN A 54 -5.36 10.00 2.16
C ASN A 54 -5.56 10.52 0.73
N VAL A 55 -4.87 9.90 -0.23
CA VAL A 55 -4.95 10.20 -1.66
C VAL A 55 -5.24 8.89 -2.40
N GLY A 56 -6.24 8.90 -3.28
CA GLY A 56 -6.67 7.72 -4.04
C GLY A 56 -6.76 7.95 -5.54
N LEU A 57 -6.68 6.85 -6.29
CA LEU A 57 -6.90 6.73 -7.73
C LEU A 57 -8.31 6.19 -8.03
#